data_AF-A0AAD9KTR8-F1
#
_entry.id   AF-A0AAD9KTR8-F1
#
_cell.length_a   1.000
_cell.length_b   1.000
_cell.length_c   1.000
_cell.angle_alpha   90.00
_cell.angle_beta   90.00
_cell.angle_gamma   90.00
#
_symmetry.space_group_name_H-M   'P 1'
#
loop_
_entity.id
_entity.type
_entity.pdbx_description
1 polymer ?
#
loop_
_entity_poly.entity_id
_entity_poly.type
_entity_poly.pdbx_seq_one_letter_code
_entity_poly.pdbx_strand_id
1 'polypeptide(L)'
;MNRQGACPLDCSGHGQCLRSGRCRCEERWKGPGCSEPICPANCSHHGYCDIADRKCNCARGHTGIDCSIEATRGHWESMGKVSSDGQASHSAVVVGQYMWTVGGYTFNEVLLNLTR
;
A
#
# COMPACT_ATOMS: atom_id res chain seq x y z
N MET A 1 23.41 -30.53 11.22
CA MET A 1 22.84 -30.76 9.86
C MET A 1 22.34 -29.41 9.34
N ASN A 2 22.53 -28.90 8.13
CA ASN A 2 23.20 -29.27 6.89
C ASN A 2 23.23 -27.95 6.06
N ARG A 3 24.42 -27.42 5.75
CA ARG A 3 24.61 -26.21 4.93
C ARG A 3 24.63 -26.56 3.44
N GLN A 4 23.49 -26.94 2.89
CA GLN A 4 23.28 -26.99 1.45
C GLN A 4 22.57 -25.69 1.04
N GLY A 5 22.83 -25.17 -0.17
CA GLY A 5 22.28 -23.90 -0.67
C GLY A 5 20.76 -23.87 -0.65
N ALA A 6 20.20 -23.63 0.53
CA ALA A 6 18.80 -23.74 0.85
C ALA A 6 18.16 -22.40 0.55
N CYS A 7 17.09 -22.42 -0.23
CA CYS A 7 16.34 -21.21 -0.50
C CYS A 7 15.76 -20.64 0.80
N PRO A 8 15.68 -19.30 0.94
CA PRO A 8 15.13 -18.67 2.12
C PRO A 8 13.70 -19.18 2.37
N LEU A 9 13.47 -19.77 3.55
CA LEU A 9 12.16 -20.29 3.98
C LEU A 9 11.50 -21.25 2.98
N ASP A 10 12.28 -21.98 2.18
CA ASP A 10 11.77 -22.80 1.07
C ASP A 10 10.85 -22.01 0.12
N CYS A 11 11.25 -20.78 -0.19
CA CYS A 11 10.45 -19.83 -0.97
C CYS A 11 9.05 -19.59 -0.41
N SER A 12 8.89 -19.76 0.91
CA SER A 12 7.64 -19.60 1.66
C SER A 12 6.46 -20.39 1.06
N GLY A 13 6.71 -21.45 0.30
CA GLY A 13 5.67 -22.19 -0.43
C GLY A 13 5.02 -21.41 -1.57
N HIS A 14 5.61 -20.29 -1.99
CA HIS A 14 5.09 -19.35 -3.00
C HIS A 14 6.07 -19.18 -4.17
N GLY A 15 6.85 -20.21 -4.46
CA GLY A 15 7.84 -20.20 -5.51
C GLY A 15 8.63 -21.49 -5.59
N GLN A 16 9.53 -21.53 -6.56
CA GLN A 16 10.41 -22.66 -6.80
C GLN A 16 11.85 -22.32 -6.41
N CYS A 17 12.46 -23.18 -5.60
CA CYS A 17 13.86 -23.06 -5.26
C CYS A 17 14.75 -23.45 -6.45
N LEU A 18 15.57 -22.52 -6.93
CA LEU A 18 16.52 -22.75 -8.01
C LEU A 18 17.84 -23.31 -7.47
N ARG A 19 18.60 -24.02 -8.30
CA ARG A 19 19.94 -24.55 -7.94
C ARG A 19 20.94 -23.47 -7.50
N SER A 20 20.69 -22.20 -7.85
CA SER A 20 21.49 -21.05 -7.40
C SER A 20 21.21 -20.63 -5.96
N GLY A 21 20.28 -21.27 -5.25
CA GLY A 21 19.85 -20.89 -3.90
C GLY A 21 18.90 -19.67 -3.88
N ARG A 22 18.39 -19.27 -5.03
CA ARG A 22 17.42 -18.17 -5.18
C ARG A 22 16.01 -18.71 -5.44
N CYS A 23 15.01 -17.99 -4.95
CA CYS A 23 13.62 -18.29 -5.24
C CYS A 23 13.15 -17.66 -6.55
N ARG A 24 12.45 -18.46 -7.37
CA ARG A 24 11.60 -17.96 -8.44
C ARG A 24 10.16 -17.91 -7.92
N CYS A 25 9.68 -16.71 -7.62
CA CYS A 25 8.36 -16.52 -7.05
C CYS A 25 7.23 -16.72 -8.05
N GLU A 26 6.09 -17.16 -7.55
CA GLU A 26 4.82 -17.15 -8.28
C GLU A 26 4.33 -15.72 -8.53
N GLU A 27 3.40 -15.55 -9.46
CA GLU A 27 2.96 -14.24 -9.98
C GLU A 27 2.49 -13.25 -8.92
N ARG A 28 2.07 -13.69 -7.74
CA ARG A 28 1.52 -12.83 -6.67
C ARG A 28 2.51 -12.52 -5.55
N TRP A 29 3.74 -13.03 -5.64
CA TRP A 29 4.71 -12.98 -4.56
C TRP A 29 6.05 -12.40 -5.01
N LYS A 30 6.75 -11.77 -4.07
CA LYS A 30 8.03 -11.12 -4.27
C LYS A 30 8.92 -11.28 -3.02
N GLY A 31 10.13 -10.75 -3.14
CA GLY A 31 11.15 -10.80 -2.10
C GLY A 31 12.04 -12.05 -2.20
N PRO A 32 13.15 -12.09 -1.46
CA PRO A 32 14.15 -13.16 -1.57
C PRO A 32 13.62 -14.56 -1.27
N GLY A 33 12.58 -14.66 -0.43
CA GLY A 33 11.91 -15.90 -0.07
C GLY A 33 10.46 -15.98 -0.52
N CYS A 34 9.99 -15.11 -1.42
CA CYS A 34 8.59 -15.08 -1.88
C CYS A 34 7.54 -14.94 -0.75
N SER A 35 7.92 -14.33 0.37
CA SER A 35 7.05 -14.11 1.53
C SER A 35 6.26 -12.80 1.45
N GLU A 36 6.58 -11.92 0.51
CA GLU A 36 5.93 -10.63 0.37
C GLU A 36 4.90 -10.71 -0.76
N PRO A 37 3.62 -10.39 -0.52
CA PRO A 37 2.67 -10.26 -1.61
C PRO A 37 3.04 -9.04 -2.47
N ILE A 38 2.75 -9.13 -3.77
CA ILE A 38 3.01 -8.02 -4.70
C ILE A 38 2.14 -6.81 -4.35
N CYS A 39 0.85 -7.05 -4.11
CA CYS A 39 -0.09 -6.03 -3.65
C CYS A 39 -0.21 -6.00 -2.12
N PRO A 40 -0.37 -4.81 -1.53
CA PRO A 40 -0.55 -4.67 -0.09
C PRO A 40 -1.82 -5.39 0.37
N ALA A 41 -1.71 -6.12 1.48
CA ALA A 41 -2.79 -6.89 2.13
C ALA A 41 -3.67 -7.72 1.17
N ASN A 42 -3.15 -8.14 0.01
CA ASN A 42 -3.94 -8.80 -1.04
C ASN A 42 -5.23 -8.03 -1.41
N CYS A 43 -5.14 -6.69 -1.44
CA CYS A 43 -6.25 -5.79 -1.69
C CYS A 43 -7.43 -5.98 -0.73
N SER A 44 -7.14 -6.42 0.51
CA SER A 44 -8.12 -6.68 1.58
C SER A 44 -9.30 -7.55 1.14
N HIS A 45 -9.13 -8.34 0.08
CA HIS A 45 -10.21 -9.08 -0.58
C HIS A 45 -11.37 -8.22 -1.11
N HIS A 46 -11.17 -6.91 -1.25
CA HIS A 46 -12.14 -5.92 -1.71
C HIS A 46 -11.77 -5.32 -3.08
N GLY A 47 -11.15 -6.13 -3.93
CA GLY A 47 -10.68 -5.72 -5.24
C GLY A 47 -9.83 -6.81 -5.89
N TYR A 48 -9.10 -6.43 -6.93
CA TYR A 48 -8.11 -7.31 -7.56
C TYR A 48 -6.74 -6.63 -7.63
N CYS A 49 -5.70 -7.44 -7.53
CA CYS A 49 -4.32 -6.99 -7.66
C CYS A 49 -3.93 -6.94 -9.13
N ASP A 50 -3.58 -5.75 -9.62
CA ASP A 50 -2.88 -5.58 -10.88
C ASP A 50 -1.40 -5.89 -10.67
N ILE A 51 -0.95 -7.01 -11.22
CA ILE A 51 0.43 -7.49 -11.06
C ILE A 51 1.43 -6.62 -11.84
N ALA A 52 1.01 -6.02 -12.96
CA ALA A 52 1.87 -5.20 -13.79
C ALA A 52 2.19 -3.87 -13.08
N ASP A 53 1.15 -3.22 -12.55
CA ASP A 53 1.28 -1.95 -11.84
C ASP A 53 1.58 -2.11 -10.35
N ARG A 54 1.41 -3.32 -9.81
CA ARG A 54 1.55 -3.66 -8.39
C ARG A 54 0.60 -2.83 -7.52
N LYS A 55 -0.63 -2.65 -8.00
CA LYS A 55 -1.68 -1.81 -7.39
C LYS A 55 -2.96 -2.59 -7.19
N CYS A 56 -3.74 -2.17 -6.20
CA CYS A 56 -5.08 -2.69 -5.97
C CYS A 56 -6.11 -1.88 -6.75
N ASN A 57 -6.89 -2.57 -7.59
CA ASN A 57 -8.08 -2.02 -8.20
C ASN A 57 -9.28 -2.38 -7.32
N CYS A 58 -9.78 -1.39 -6.58
CA CYS A 58 -10.82 -1.61 -5.58
C CYS A 58 -12.20 -1.81 -6.20
N ALA A 59 -12.96 -2.70 -5.58
CA ALA A 59 -14.38 -2.88 -5.88
C ALA A 59 -15.17 -1.64 -5.46
N ARG A 60 -16.37 -1.48 -6.02
CA ARG A 60 -17.27 -0.36 -5.70
C ARG A 60 -17.49 -0.27 -4.19
N GLY A 61 -17.33 0.93 -3.63
CA GLY A 61 -17.50 1.17 -2.20
C GLY A 61 -16.24 0.95 -1.37
N HIS A 62 -15.11 0.57 -1.98
CA HIS A 62 -13.82 0.44 -1.32
C HIS A 62 -12.76 1.35 -1.95
N THR A 63 -11.81 1.81 -1.14
CA THR A 63 -10.72 2.72 -1.50
C THR A 63 -9.50 2.48 -0.61
N GLY A 64 -8.45 3.28 -0.80
CA GLY A 64 -7.16 3.14 -0.12
C GLY A 64 -6.18 2.27 -0.92
N ILE A 65 -4.93 2.24 -0.48
CA ILE A 65 -3.85 1.53 -1.20
C ILE A 65 -4.06 0.01 -1.27
N ASP A 66 -4.85 -0.54 -0.35
CA ASP A 66 -5.15 -1.96 -0.21
C ASP A 66 -6.65 -2.26 -0.16
N CYS A 67 -7.52 -1.32 -0.55
CA CYS A 67 -8.98 -1.46 -0.55
C CYS A 67 -9.62 -1.77 0.82
N SER A 68 -8.91 -1.55 1.94
CA SER A 68 -9.45 -1.77 3.28
C SER A 68 -10.47 -0.71 3.71
N ILE A 69 -10.55 0.42 3.01
CA ILE A 69 -11.35 1.56 3.42
C ILE A 69 -12.69 1.56 2.69
N GLU A 70 -13.79 1.62 3.44
CA GLU A 70 -15.11 1.87 2.88
C GLU A 70 -15.24 3.32 2.40
N ALA A 71 -15.53 3.51 1.12
CA ALA A 71 -15.65 4.83 0.50
C ALA A 71 -16.81 5.68 1.08
N THR A 72 -17.77 5.06 1.75
CA THR A 72 -18.86 5.73 2.48
C THR A 72 -18.41 6.30 3.82
N ARG A 73 -17.23 5.92 4.32
CA ARG A 73 -16.67 6.42 5.57
C ARG A 73 -15.66 7.51 5.25
N GLY A 74 -15.83 8.67 5.89
CA GLY A 74 -14.80 9.69 5.89
C GLY A 74 -13.52 9.11 6.49
N HIS A 75 -12.44 9.17 5.74
CA HIS A 75 -11.13 8.69 6.16
C HIS A 75 -10.06 9.72 5.79
N TRP A 76 -8.99 9.74 6.58
CA TRP A 76 -7.83 10.59 6.35
C TRP A 76 -6.68 9.69 5.93
N GLU A 77 -6.15 9.87 4.72
CA GLU A 77 -4.98 9.17 4.22
C GLU A 77 -3.92 10.16 3.72
N SER A 78 -2.64 9.85 3.96
CA SER A 78 -1.52 10.60 3.41
C SER A 78 -1.19 10.11 2.00
N MET A 79 -1.09 11.02 1.04
CA MET A 79 -0.81 10.71 -0.37
C MET A 79 0.67 10.33 -0.65
N GLY A 80 1.44 9.89 0.35
CA GLY A 80 2.82 9.44 0.14
C GLY A 80 3.67 9.26 1.40
N LYS A 81 4.78 8.52 1.27
CA LYS A 81 5.87 8.50 2.25
C LYS A 81 6.65 9.80 2.12
N VAL A 82 6.38 10.76 3.00
CA VAL A 82 7.30 11.90 3.21
C VAL A 82 8.51 11.37 3.98
N SER A 83 9.68 11.50 3.38
CA SER A 83 10.95 11.12 4.00
C SER A 83 11.15 11.86 5.32
N SER A 84 11.18 11.09 6.41
CA SER A 84 11.78 11.38 7.73
C SER A 84 11.47 12.66 8.51
N ASP A 85 10.72 13.64 8.01
CA ASP A 85 10.24 14.76 8.84
C ASP A 85 8.75 14.99 8.58
N GLY A 86 7.93 14.64 9.58
CA GLY A 86 6.48 14.46 9.45
C GLY A 86 5.72 15.69 8.97
N GLN A 87 5.48 15.75 7.65
CA GLN A 87 4.50 16.65 7.05
C GLN A 87 3.52 15.83 6.21
N ALA A 88 2.26 15.79 6.61
CA ALA A 88 1.18 15.49 5.69
C ALA A 88 0.79 16.81 5.02
N SER A 89 1.29 17.06 3.80
CA SER A 89 1.27 18.42 3.26
C SER A 89 -0.10 18.94 2.88
N HIS A 90 -1.12 18.12 2.60
CA HIS A 90 -2.42 18.64 2.20
C HIS A 90 -3.54 17.65 2.53
N SER A 91 -4.68 18.16 3.00
CA SER A 91 -5.96 17.43 2.95
C SER A 91 -6.73 17.91 1.74
N ALA A 92 -7.22 16.99 0.92
CA ALA A 92 -8.06 17.34 -0.23
C ALA A 92 -9.52 17.01 0.07
N VAL A 93 -10.42 17.98 -0.12
CA VAL A 93 -11.86 17.76 -0.07
C VAL A 93 -12.39 17.84 -1.50
N VAL A 94 -13.07 16.79 -1.96
CA VAL A 94 -13.70 16.76 -3.28
C VAL A 94 -15.20 16.99 -3.13
N VAL A 95 -15.73 18.03 -3.78
CA VAL A 95 -17.16 18.35 -3.81
C VAL A 95 -17.60 18.56 -5.27
N GLY A 96 -18.33 17.59 -5.83
CA GLY A 96 -18.71 17.59 -7.24
C GLY A 96 -17.49 17.51 -8.15
N GLN A 97 -17.35 18.48 -9.07
CA GLN A 97 -16.19 18.61 -9.98
C GLN A 97 -15.03 19.44 -9.41
N TYR A 98 -15.19 19.94 -8.18
CA TYR A 98 -14.22 20.82 -7.55
C TYR A 98 -13.39 20.07 -6.51
N MET A 99 -12.09 20.30 -6.56
CA MET A 99 -11.11 19.77 -5.61
C MET A 99 -10.51 20.93 -4.82
N TRP A 100 -10.68 20.88 -3.50
CA TRP A 100 -10.19 21.87 -2.57
C TRP A 100 -8.97 21.31 -1.85
N THR A 101 -7.81 21.93 -2.06
CA THR A 101 -6.59 21.57 -1.33
C THR A 101 -6.45 22.46 -0.10
N VAL A 102 -6.59 21.89 1.09
CA VAL A 102 -6.35 22.57 2.35
C VAL A 102 -4.91 22.26 2.77
N GLY A 103 -4.05 23.28 2.69
CA GLY A 103 -2.67 23.23 3.16
C GLY A 103 -2.50 23.94 4.51
N GLY A 104 -1.57 23.44 5.32
CA GLY A 104 -1.09 24.07 6.54
C GLY A 104 0.28 23.52 6.91
N TYR A 105 1.11 24.31 7.61
CA TYR A 105 2.48 23.91 7.94
C TYR A 105 2.53 22.83 9.04
N THR A 106 1.45 22.66 9.79
CA THR A 106 1.20 21.56 10.74
C THR A 106 -0.31 21.41 11.02
N PHE A 107 -0.80 20.24 11.47
CA PHE A 107 -2.21 20.02 11.83
C PHE A 107 -2.74 21.02 12.88
N ASN A 108 -1.84 21.61 13.68
CA ASN A 108 -2.17 22.62 14.69
C ASN A 108 -2.49 24.01 14.13
N GLU A 109 -2.07 24.35 12.92
CA GLU A 109 -2.30 25.69 12.35
C GLU A 109 -3.60 25.80 11.53
N VAL A 110 -4.11 24.69 11.00
CA VAL A 110 -5.35 24.67 10.19
C VAL A 110 -6.58 25.02 11.04
N LEU A 111 -6.62 24.60 12.30
CA LEU A 111 -7.74 24.90 13.21
C LEU A 111 -7.78 26.37 13.65
N LEU A 112 -6.63 27.06 13.69
CA LEU A 112 -6.56 28.46 14.13
C LEU A 112 -7.10 29.45 13.08
N ASN A 113 -7.12 29.07 11.80
CA ASN A 113 -7.67 29.89 10.71
C ASN A 113 -9.16 29.65 10.42
N LEU A 114 -9.77 28.61 11.01
CA LEU A 114 -11.21 28.33 10.87
C LEU A 114 -12.06 28.96 11.99
N THR A 115 -11.42 29.58 12.99
CA THR A 115 -12.07 30.23 14.14
C THR A 115 -11.89 31.75 14.16
N ARG A 116 -11.62 32.38 13.01
CA ARG A 116 -11.62 33.84 12.84
C ARG A 116 -12.56 34.26 11.72
#